data_AF-A0A354IFG4-F1
#
_entry.id   AF-A0A354IFG4-F1
#
_cell.length_a   1.000
_cell.length_b   1.000
_cell.length_c   1.000
_cell.angle_alpha   90.00
_cell.angle_beta   90.00
_cell.angle_gamma   90.00
#
_symmetry.space_group_name_H-M   'P 1'
#
loop_
_entity.id
_entity.type
_entity.pdbx_description
1 polymer ?
#
loop_
_entity_poly.entity_id
_entity_poly.type
_entity_poly.pdbx_seq_one_letter_code
_entity_poly.pdbx_strand_id
1 'polypeptide(L)' 'WCLYAFITTGFEHSVANMTLLTIALMNPAGQAVTIGGFVYNLILVTIGNMIGGILFVSVPYFIASRQSGK' A
#
# COMPACT_ATOMS: atom_id res chain seq x y z
N TRP A 1 12.64 -11.74 -0.06
CA TRP A 1 13.35 -10.61 -0.72
C TRP A 1 12.40 -9.48 -1.10
N CYS A 2 11.18 -9.77 -1.60
CA CYS A 2 10.28 -8.74 -2.14
C CYS A 2 9.96 -7.62 -1.13
N LEU A 3 9.73 -7.96 0.14
CA LEU A 3 9.46 -6.97 1.20
C LEU A 3 10.67 -6.06 1.46
N TYR A 4 11.88 -6.62 1.47
CA TYR A 4 13.11 -5.85 1.65
C TYR A 4 13.30 -4.85 0.53
N ALA A 5 13.17 -5.30 -0.73
CA ALA A 5 13.21 -4.40 -1.89
C ALA A 5 12.13 -3.32 -1.78
N PHE A 6 10.89 -3.71 -1.49
CA PHE A 6 9.76 -2.79 -1.39
C PHE A 6 9.96 -1.68 -0.36
N ILE A 7 10.43 -2.04 0.84
CA ILE A 7 10.65 -1.07 1.92
C ILE A 7 11.89 -0.21 1.64
N THR A 8 12.99 -0.80 1.18
CA THR A 8 14.24 -0.06 0.93
C THR A 8 14.15 0.91 -0.24
N THR A 9 13.31 0.63 -1.25
CA THR A 9 13.02 1.57 -2.34
C THR A 9 11.98 2.62 -1.94
N GLY A 10 11.43 2.57 -0.73
CA GLY A 10 10.49 3.57 -0.22
C GLY A 10 9.07 3.46 -0.78
N PHE A 11 8.63 2.27 -1.20
CA PHE A 11 7.23 2.09 -1.61
C PHE A 11 6.29 2.10 -0.41
N GLU A 12 5.06 2.58 -0.64
CA GLU A 12 4.04 2.71 0.40
C GLU A 12 3.04 1.55 0.37
N HIS A 13 2.76 0.98 1.55
CA HIS A 13 1.78 -0.08 1.73
C HIS A 13 0.66 0.41 2.64
N SER A 14 -0.56 0.44 2.15
CA SER A 14 -1.70 1.08 2.83
C SER A 14 -1.91 0.53 4.25
N VAL A 15 -1.85 -0.80 4.42
CA VAL A 15 -2.03 -1.45 5.73
C VAL A 15 -0.86 -1.18 6.68
N ALA A 16 0.36 -1.02 6.16
CA ALA A 16 1.51 -0.69 7.01
C ALA A 16 1.39 0.76 7.51
N ASN A 17 0.96 1.66 6.62
CA ASN A 17 0.73 3.06 6.93
C ASN A 17 -0.40 3.25 7.96
N MET A 18 -1.42 2.38 7.99
CA MET A 18 -2.45 2.42 9.05
C MET A 18 -1.83 2.31 10.45
N THR A 19 -0.94 1.36 10.67
CA THR A 19 -0.30 1.18 11.98
C THR A 19 0.67 2.33 12.28
N LEU A 20 1.52 2.70 11.32
CA LEU A 20 2.52 3.76 11.51
C LEU A 20 1.87 5.12 11.81
N LEU A 21 0.87 5.52 11.02
CA LEU A 21 0.22 6.81 11.18
C LEU A 21 -0.68 6.85 12.42
N THR A 22 -1.28 5.72 12.82
CA THR A 22 -2.04 5.63 14.08
C THR A 22 -1.13 5.83 15.28
N ILE A 23 0.03 5.17 15.32
CA ILE A 23 1.03 5.37 16.39
C ILE A 23 1.46 6.83 16.44
N ALA A 24 1.69 7.46 15.28
CA ALA A 24 2.09 8.86 15.21
C ALA A 24 0.97 9.84 15.65
N LEU A 25 -0.30 9.51 15.44
CA LEU A 25 -1.46 10.28 15.94
C LEU A 25 -1.66 10.14 17.45
N MET A 26 -1.37 8.97 17.99
CA MET A 26 -1.50 8.64 19.42
C MET A 26 -0.27 9.05 20.26
N ASN A 27 0.74 9.65 19.65
CA ASN A 27 1.96 10.03 20.33
C ASN A 27 1.70 11.11 21.41
N PRO A 28 1.90 10.81 22.71
CA PRO A 28 1.68 11.77 23.79
C PRO A 28 2.73 12.91 23.82
N ALA A 29 3.87 12.74 23.14
CA ALA A 29 4.91 13.76 23.03
C ALA A 29 4.63 14.83 21.95
N GLY A 30 3.49 14.73 21.25
CA GLY A 30 3.07 15.67 20.22
C GLY A 30 2.62 14.95 18.93
N GLN A 31 1.58 15.49 18.29
CA GLN A 31 1.08 14.95 17.03
C GLN A 31 1.99 15.35 15.87
N ALA A 32 2.72 14.39 15.32
CA ALA A 32 3.53 14.59 14.12
C ALA A 32 2.70 14.62 12.83
N VAL A 33 1.47 14.08 12.89
CA VAL A 33 0.55 13.97 11.76
C VAL A 33 -0.82 14.48 12.14
N THR A 34 -1.52 15.07 11.18
CA THR A 34 -2.92 15.48 11.32
C THR A 34 -3.86 14.39 10.83
N ILE A 35 -5.10 14.39 11.31
CA ILE A 35 -6.14 13.47 10.83
C ILE A 35 -6.39 13.65 9.31
N GLY A 36 -6.29 14.88 8.81
CA GLY A 36 -6.39 15.16 7.37
C GLY A 36 -5.24 14.52 6.57
N GLY A 37 -4.00 14.61 7.06
CA GLY A 37 -2.85 13.96 6.44
C GLY A 37 -2.93 12.44 6.48
N PHE A 38 -3.45 11.87 7.58
CA PHE A 38 -3.72 10.44 7.73
C PHE A 38 -4.66 9.93 6.63
N VAL A 39 -5.81 10.59 6.45
CA VAL A 39 -6.82 10.18 5.46
C VAL A 39 -6.28 10.35 4.03
N TYR A 40 -5.60 11.47 3.76
CA TYR A 40 -5.01 11.74 2.45
C TYR A 40 -4.01 10.65 2.03
N ASN A 41 -3.08 10.28 2.93
CA ASN A 41 -2.11 9.22 2.66
C ASN A 41 -2.81 7.87 2.41
N LEU A 42 -3.74 7.46 3.28
CA LEU A 42 -4.41 6.18 3.12
C LEU A 42 -5.19 6.07 1.82
N ILE A 43 -5.89 7.13 1.39
CA ILE A 43 -6.65 7.10 0.13
C ILE A 43 -5.70 6.92 -1.05
N LEU A 44 -4.65 7.74 -1.16
CA LEU A 44 -3.74 7.68 -2.30
C LEU A 44 -2.97 6.36 -2.36
N VAL A 45 -2.44 5.90 -1.22
CA VAL A 45 -1.68 4.64 -1.16
C VAL A 45 -2.59 3.44 -1.46
N THR A 46 -3.84 3.45 -0.98
CA THR A 46 -4.79 2.36 -1.29
C THR A 46 -5.12 2.31 -2.77
N ILE A 47 -5.35 3.46 -3.42
CA ILE A 47 -5.58 3.52 -4.87
C ILE A 47 -4.35 3.00 -5.62
N GLY A 48 -3.15 3.44 -5.26
CA GLY A 48 -1.90 2.97 -5.86
C GLY A 48 -1.70 1.45 -5.69
N ASN A 49 -1.98 0.91 -4.50
CA ASN A 49 -1.87 -0.53 -4.22
C ASN A 49 -2.91 -1.34 -5.02
N MET A 50 -4.15 -0.85 -5.16
CA MET A 50 -5.17 -1.50 -5.99
C MET A 50 -4.76 -1.52 -7.47
N ILE A 51 -4.29 -0.39 -8.00
CA ILE A 51 -3.81 -0.30 -9.39
C ILE A 51 -2.65 -1.26 -9.62
N GLY A 52 -1.67 -1.26 -8.70
CA GLY A 52 -0.53 -2.17 -8.73
C GLY A 52 -0.93 -3.64 -8.75
N GLY A 53 -1.79 -4.05 -7.82
CA GLY A 53 -2.25 -5.43 -7.72
C GLY A 53 -3.11 -5.87 -8.90
N ILE A 54 -4.07 -5.04 -9.31
CA ILE A 54 -5.02 -5.39 -10.37
C ILE A 54 -4.31 -5.44 -11.73
N LEU A 55 -3.63 -4.36 -12.11
CA LEU A 55 -3.11 -4.23 -13.48
C LEU A 55 -1.85 -5.07 -13.71
N PHE A 56 -0.96 -5.16 -12.72
CA PHE A 56 0.34 -5.81 -12.91
C PHE A 56 0.41 -7.24 -12.39
N VAL A 57 -0.55 -7.66 -11.56
CA VAL A 57 -0.61 -9.03 -11.05
C VAL A 57 -1.88 -9.72 -11.53
N SER A 58 -3.06 -9.28 -11.11
CA SER A 58 -4.31 -10.02 -11.38
C SER A 58 -4.61 -10.19 -12.87
N VAL A 59 -4.48 -9.13 -13.68
CA VAL A 59 -4.79 -9.17 -15.12
C VAL A 59 -3.84 -10.11 -15.89
N PRO A 60 -2.50 -9.99 -15.79
CA PRO A 60 -1.58 -10.91 -16.46
C PRO A 60 -1.79 -12.38 -16.05
N TYR A 61 -1.97 -12.64 -14.75
CA TYR A 61 -2.22 -14.00 -14.26
C TYR A 61 -3.53 -14.58 -14.78
N PHE A 62 -4.58 -13.75 -14.89
CA PHE A 62 -5.86 -14.18 -15.47
C PHE A 62 -5.75 -14.50 -16.97
N ILE A 63 -5.00 -13.71 -17.73
CA ILE A 63 -4.79 -13.98 -19.16
C ILE A 63 -3.99 -15.28 -19.34
N ALA A 64 -2.91 -15.44 -18.58
CA ALA A 64 -2.05 -16.62 -18.66
C ALA A 64 -2.80 -17.90 -18.27
N SER A 65 -3.63 -17.86 -17.21
CA SER A 65 -4.40 -19.04 -16.78
C SER A 65 -5.43 -19.49 -17.83
N ARG A 66 -6.01 -18.56 -18.59
CA ARG A 66 -6.92 -18.90 -19.70
C ARG A 66 -6.22 -19.49 -20.92
N GLN A 67 -4.92 -19.22 -21.09
CA GLN A 67 -4.12 -19.82 -22.17
C GLN A 67 -3.71 -21.26 -21.84
N SER A 68 -3.44 -21.57 -20.57
CA SER A 68 -3.02 -22.90 -20.14
C SER A 68 -4.16 -23.92 -20.02
N GLY A 69 -5.42 -23.47 -20.06
CA GLY A 69 -6.62 -24.32 -20.06
C GLY A 69 -7.15 -24.68 -21.45
N LYS A 70 -6.38 -24.40 -22.51
CA LYS A 70 -6.59 -24.87 -23.88
C LYS A 70 -5.48 -25.83 -24.24
#